data_AF-A0A235IN42-F1
#
_entry.id   AF-A0A235IN42-F1
#
_cell.length_a   1.000
_cell.length_b   1.000
_cell.length_c   1.000
_cell.angle_alpha   90.00
_cell.angle_beta   90.00
_cell.angle_gamma   90.00
#
_symmetry.space_group_name_H-M   'P 1'
#
loop_
_entity.id
_entity.type
_entity.pdbx_description
1 polymer ?
#
loop_
_entity_poly.entity_id
_entity_poly.type
_entity_poly.pdbx_seq_one_letter_code
_entity_poly.pdbx_strand_id
1 'polypeptide(L)'
;MLEIPPEIENQIKRWHRDAVILHSIFITLGVTSILSSLIVATFVEELGNFRTKVFAAISAGSVGIINTTGVGRKGNGFRQAQRHLKAETIRFSAGKSSIEDLAKAFAEAESMIGDVEIKIRDSSNS
;
A
#
# COMPACT_ATOMS: atom_id res chain seq x y z
N MET A 1 -1.63 -32.08 9.00
CA MET A 1 -1.42 -30.66 8.65
C MET A 1 -2.33 -30.36 7.48
N LEU A 2 -3.16 -29.33 7.59
CA LEU A 2 -3.99 -28.90 6.47
C LEU A 2 -3.12 -28.14 5.47
N GLU A 3 -3.21 -28.50 4.19
CA GLU A 3 -2.50 -27.79 3.12
C GLU A 3 -3.18 -26.46 2.84
N ILE A 4 -2.39 -25.39 2.85
CA ILE A 4 -2.88 -24.05 2.53
C ILE A 4 -3.12 -23.99 1.02
N PRO A 5 -4.28 -23.47 0.55
CA PRO A 5 -4.52 -23.29 -0.88
C PRO A 5 -3.41 -22.47 -1.55
N PRO A 6 -2.83 -22.94 -2.66
CA PRO A 6 -1.71 -22.27 -3.33
C PRO A 6 -2.07 -20.87 -3.82
N GLU A 7 -3.34 -20.59 -4.11
CA GLU A 7 -3.83 -19.27 -4.50
C GLU A 7 -3.62 -18.24 -3.38
N ILE A 8 -3.91 -18.63 -2.12
CA ILE A 8 -3.77 -17.77 -0.94
C ILE A 8 -2.30 -17.44 -0.70
N GLU A 9 -1.42 -18.44 -0.80
CA GLU A 9 0.02 -18.24 -0.62
C GLU A 9 0.59 -17.28 -1.68
N ASN A 10 0.20 -17.46 -2.94
CA ASN A 10 0.61 -16.58 -4.04
C ASN A 10 0.11 -15.15 -3.83
N GLN A 11 -1.12 -14.97 -3.35
CA GLN A 11 -1.69 -13.66 -3.08
C GLN A 11 -0.93 -12.93 -1.94
N ILE A 12 -0.56 -13.64 -0.86
CA ILE A 12 0.25 -13.08 0.24
C ILE A 12 1.61 -12.58 -0.28
N LYS A 13 2.28 -13.36 -1.14
CA LYS A 13 3.56 -12.97 -1.75
C LYS A 13 3.41 -11.75 -2.64
N ARG A 14 2.33 -11.69 -3.42
CA ARG A 14 2.01 -10.55 -4.29
C ARG A 14 1.77 -9.27 -3.48
N TRP A 15 0.90 -9.32 -2.47
CA TRP A 15 0.62 -8.17 -1.59
C TRP A 15 1.86 -7.68 -0.86
N HIS A 16 2.75 -8.59 -0.45
CA HIS A 16 4.04 -8.21 0.11
C HIS A 16 4.89 -7.39 -0.86
N ARG A 17 5.03 -7.89 -2.09
CA ARG A 17 5.80 -7.22 -3.13
C ARG A 17 5.20 -5.86 -3.47
N ASP A 18 3.89 -5.80 -3.62
CA ASP A 18 3.17 -4.56 -3.95
C ASP A 18 3.33 -3.54 -2.80
N ALA A 19 3.23 -3.95 -1.54
CA ALA A 19 3.53 -3.10 -0.38
C ALA A 19 4.96 -2.52 -0.41
N VAL A 20 5.96 -3.34 -0.74
CA VAL A 20 7.36 -2.91 -0.82
C VAL A 20 7.56 -1.92 -1.97
N ILE A 21 6.98 -2.18 -3.14
CA ILE A 21 7.06 -1.29 -4.30
C ILE A 21 6.42 0.05 -3.99
N LEU A 22 5.20 0.05 -3.44
CA LEU A 22 4.50 1.29 -3.08
C LEU A 22 5.30 2.09 -2.03
N HIS A 23 5.86 1.42 -1.03
CA HIS A 23 6.69 2.09 -0.03
C HIS A 23 7.96 2.71 -0.63
N SER A 24 8.62 1.99 -1.54
CA SER A 24 9.79 2.48 -2.26
C SER A 24 9.48 3.71 -3.11
N ILE A 25 8.35 3.69 -3.85
CA ILE A 25 7.89 4.84 -4.64
C ILE A 25 7.61 6.05 -3.74
N PHE A 26 6.92 5.83 -2.62
CA PHE A 26 6.62 6.89 -1.65
C PHE A 26 7.89 7.55 -1.12
N ILE A 27 8.88 6.76 -0.70
CA ILE A 27 10.17 7.28 -0.21
C ILE A 27 10.90 8.03 -1.32
N THR A 28 10.97 7.46 -2.52
CA THR A 28 11.69 8.06 -3.65
C THR A 28 11.09 9.41 -4.05
N LEU A 29 9.77 9.50 -4.14
CA LEU A 29 9.07 10.76 -4.43
C LEU A 29 9.26 11.77 -3.30
N GLY A 30 9.19 11.34 -2.04
CA GLY A 30 9.40 12.23 -0.89
C GLY A 30 10.81 12.81 -0.85
N VAL A 31 11.83 11.97 -1.01
CA VAL A 31 13.24 12.38 -1.07
C VAL A 31 13.49 13.31 -2.26
N THR A 32 13.00 12.94 -3.46
CA THR A 32 13.16 13.77 -4.66
C THR A 32 12.52 15.14 -4.48
N SER A 33 11.33 15.19 -3.84
CA SER A 33 10.65 16.43 -3.55
C SER A 33 11.45 17.34 -2.62
N ILE A 34 11.94 16.78 -1.51
CA ILE A 34 12.72 17.51 -0.51
C ILE A 34 14.03 18.02 -1.10
N LEU A 35 14.79 17.16 -1.78
CA LEU A 35 16.06 17.54 -2.41
C LEU A 35 15.87 18.62 -3.48
N SER A 36 14.85 18.48 -4.33
CA SER A 36 14.55 19.50 -5.36
C SER A 36 14.18 20.84 -4.72
N SER A 37 13.41 20.82 -3.63
CA SER A 37 13.07 22.05 -2.88
C SER A 37 14.29 22.68 -2.21
N LEU A 38 15.18 21.88 -1.64
CA LEU A 38 16.43 22.34 -1.01
C LEU A 38 17.37 22.97 -2.05
N ILE A 39 17.50 22.36 -3.22
CA ILE A 39 18.32 22.90 -4.31
C ILE A 39 17.80 24.27 -4.73
N VAL A 40 16.48 24.41 -4.90
CA VAL A 40 15.85 25.70 -5.23
C VAL A 40 16.07 26.72 -4.12
N ALA A 41 15.89 26.33 -2.85
CA ALA A 41 16.03 27.26 -1.73
C ALA A 41 17.46 27.75 -1.52
N THR A 42 18.45 26.87 -1.72
CA THR A 42 19.86 27.18 -1.45
C THR A 42 20.57 27.85 -2.62
N PHE A 43 20.23 27.45 -3.86
CA PHE A 43 21.00 27.82 -5.05
C PHE A 43 20.17 28.61 -6.09
N VAL A 44 19.16 29.36 -5.64
CA VAL A 44 18.23 30.08 -6.54
C VAL A 44 18.96 31.05 -7.47
N GLU A 45 20.02 31.68 -6.99
CA GLU A 45 20.80 32.68 -7.72
C GLU A 45 21.73 32.02 -8.75
N GLU A 46 22.35 30.88 -8.42
CA GLU A 46 23.26 30.18 -9.35
C GLU A 46 22.54 29.29 -10.37
N LEU A 47 21.32 28.82 -10.09
CA LEU A 47 20.58 27.93 -11.00
C LEU A 47 20.06 28.65 -12.25
N GLY A 48 19.75 29.95 -12.13
CA GLY A 48 19.02 30.70 -13.13
C GLY A 48 17.53 30.28 -13.25
N ASN A 49 16.74 31.14 -13.90
CA ASN A 49 15.27 31.05 -13.89
C ASN A 49 14.70 29.72 -14.42
N PHE A 50 15.30 29.14 -15.46
CA PHE A 50 14.79 27.90 -16.07
C PHE A 50 14.95 26.69 -15.15
N ARG A 51 16.14 26.48 -14.58
CA ARG A 51 16.41 25.33 -13.72
C ARG A 51 15.62 25.40 -12.42
N THR A 52 15.53 26.60 -11.82
CA THR A 52 14.72 26.85 -10.63
C THR A 52 13.27 26.43 -10.84
N LYS A 53 12.66 26.78 -11.99
CA LYS A 53 11.30 26.35 -12.35
C LYS A 53 11.18 24.84 -12.49
N VAL A 54 12.16 24.17 -13.09
CA VAL A 54 12.17 22.71 -13.25
C VAL A 54 12.19 22.01 -11.90
N PHE A 55 13.11 22.37 -11.01
CA PHE A 55 13.19 21.74 -9.68
C PHE A 55 11.97 22.06 -8.80
N ALA A 56 11.43 23.28 -8.87
CA ALA A 56 10.19 23.62 -8.19
C ALA A 56 9.01 22.77 -8.71
N ALA A 57 8.92 22.58 -10.03
CA ALA A 57 7.90 21.74 -10.65
C ALA A 57 8.06 20.26 -10.28
N ILE A 58 9.29 19.73 -10.24
CA ILE A 58 9.57 18.36 -9.78
C ILE A 58 9.14 18.20 -8.32
N SER A 59 9.51 19.15 -7.47
CA SER A 59 9.16 19.10 -6.05
C SER A 59 7.65 19.08 -5.83
N ALA A 60 6.92 20.02 -6.46
CA ALA A 60 5.47 20.10 -6.38
C ALA A 60 4.78 18.89 -7.02
N GLY A 61 5.29 18.42 -8.17
CA GLY A 61 4.78 17.26 -8.88
C GLY A 61 4.89 15.98 -8.06
N SER A 62 6.03 15.75 -7.41
CA SER A 62 6.22 14.60 -6.51
C SER A 62 5.24 14.62 -5.33
N VAL A 63 5.02 15.79 -4.70
CA VAL A 63 4.02 15.95 -3.62
C VAL A 63 2.60 15.71 -4.15
N GLY A 64 2.28 16.26 -5.32
CA GLY A 64 0.99 16.08 -5.97
C GLY A 64 0.69 14.59 -6.23
N ILE A 65 1.67 13.85 -6.76
CA ILE A 65 1.55 12.41 -7.00
C ILE A 65 1.32 11.66 -5.67
N ILE A 66 2.11 11.95 -4.64
CA ILE A 66 1.94 11.32 -3.32
C ILE A 66 0.52 11.52 -2.78
N ASN A 67 0.02 12.75 -2.83
CA ASN A 67 -1.28 13.11 -2.25
C ASN A 67 -2.45 12.54 -3.06
N THR A 68 -2.37 12.57 -4.40
CA THR A 68 -3.46 12.10 -5.27
C THR A 68 -3.57 10.58 -5.32
N THR A 69 -2.44 9.87 -5.33
CA THR A 69 -2.43 8.41 -5.46
C THR A 69 -2.64 7.71 -4.12
N GLY A 70 -2.40 8.40 -2.99
CA GLY A 70 -2.50 7.82 -1.65
C GLY A 70 -1.57 6.62 -1.44
N VAL A 71 -0.43 6.57 -2.14
CA VAL A 71 0.51 5.44 -2.15
C VAL A 71 0.94 5.02 -0.74
N GLY A 72 1.14 5.96 0.18
CA GLY A 72 1.45 5.65 1.57
C GLY A 72 0.33 4.88 2.28
N ARG A 73 -0.93 5.31 2.10
CA ARG A 73 -2.12 4.65 2.66
C ARG A 73 -2.30 3.26 2.06
N LYS A 74 -2.24 3.14 0.73
CA LYS A 74 -2.37 1.86 0.01
C LYS A 74 -1.28 0.87 0.44
N GLY A 75 -0.02 1.31 0.51
CA GLY A 75 1.09 0.46 0.95
C GLY A 75 0.90 -0.06 2.37
N ASN A 76 0.36 0.74 3.29
CA ASN A 76 0.02 0.29 4.64
C ASN A 76 -1.13 -0.74 4.63
N GLY A 77 -2.16 -0.52 3.81
CA GLY A 77 -3.27 -1.47 3.63
C GLY A 77 -2.79 -2.86 3.19
N PHE A 78 -1.91 -2.93 2.18
CA PHE A 78 -1.29 -4.19 1.75
C PHE A 78 -0.49 -4.89 2.87
N ARG A 79 0.24 -4.14 3.71
CA ARG A 79 0.99 -4.72 4.85
C ARG A 79 0.06 -5.27 5.92
N GLN A 80 -1.03 -4.57 6.22
CA GLN A 80 -2.02 -5.03 7.19
C GLN A 80 -2.74 -6.30 6.69
N ALA A 81 -3.22 -6.27 5.45
CA ALA A 81 -3.83 -7.41 4.77
C ALA A 81 -2.92 -8.65 4.78
N GLN A 82 -1.66 -8.46 4.39
CA GLN A 82 -0.66 -9.53 4.38
C GLN A 82 -0.46 -10.13 5.79
N ARG A 83 -0.35 -9.30 6.82
CA ARG A 83 -0.13 -9.75 8.21
C ARG A 83 -1.36 -10.49 8.74
N HIS A 84 -2.55 -9.97 8.47
CA HIS A 84 -3.81 -10.58 8.90
C HIS A 84 -3.99 -11.97 8.29
N LEU A 85 -3.88 -12.08 6.96
CA LEU A 85 -4.02 -13.36 6.26
C LEU A 85 -2.89 -14.35 6.60
N LYS A 86 -1.67 -13.85 6.85
CA LYS A 86 -0.56 -14.68 7.32
C LYS A 86 -0.80 -15.23 8.73
N ALA A 87 -1.42 -14.47 9.61
CA ALA A 87 -1.78 -14.96 10.95
C ALA A 87 -2.83 -16.08 10.86
N GLU A 88 -3.82 -15.96 9.98
CA GLU A 88 -4.86 -16.97 9.84
C GLU A 88 -4.36 -18.24 9.14
N THR A 89 -3.51 -18.14 8.13
CA THR A 89 -2.83 -19.31 7.53
C THR A 89 -1.99 -20.11 8.55
N ILE A 90 -1.36 -19.44 9.52
CA ILE A 90 -0.67 -20.12 10.63
C ILE A 90 -1.67 -20.86 11.54
N ARG A 91 -2.85 -20.28 11.80
CA ARG A 91 -3.91 -20.94 12.59
C ARG A 91 -4.50 -22.14 11.86
N PHE A 92 -4.75 -22.01 10.57
CA PHE A 92 -5.27 -23.07 9.70
C PHE A 92 -4.30 -24.25 9.61
N SER A 93 -3.02 -23.99 9.35
CA SER A 93 -1.99 -25.05 9.29
C SER A 93 -1.80 -25.78 10.63
N ALA A 94 -2.04 -25.08 11.75
CA ALA A 94 -2.07 -25.67 13.10
C ALA A 94 -3.39 -26.43 13.43
N GLY A 95 -4.35 -26.49 12.50
CA GLY A 95 -5.66 -27.13 12.72
C GLY A 95 -6.57 -26.37 13.69
N LYS A 96 -6.31 -25.08 13.93
CA LYS A 96 -7.06 -24.22 14.87
C LYS A 96 -8.11 -23.34 14.18
N SER A 97 -8.25 -23.47 12.87
CA SER A 97 -9.10 -22.64 12.02
C SER A 97 -9.59 -23.46 10.83
N SER A 98 -10.81 -23.20 10.36
CA SER A 98 -11.40 -23.89 9.23
C SER A 98 -11.08 -23.23 7.89
N ILE A 99 -11.47 -23.86 6.79
CA ILE A 99 -11.30 -23.28 5.46
C ILE A 99 -12.21 -22.06 5.26
N GLU A 100 -13.39 -22.05 5.90
CA GLU A 100 -14.32 -20.91 5.91
C GLU A 100 -13.74 -19.73 6.67
N ASP A 101 -13.09 -19.96 7.82
CA ASP A 101 -12.39 -18.92 8.58
C ASP A 101 -11.23 -18.32 7.76
N LEU A 102 -10.50 -19.17 7.04
CA LEU A 102 -9.42 -18.73 6.15
C LEU A 102 -9.95 -17.89 4.97
N ALA A 103 -11.06 -18.30 4.35
CA ALA A 103 -11.72 -17.54 3.29
C ALA A 103 -12.27 -16.19 3.80
N LYS A 104 -12.80 -16.16 5.02
CA LYS A 104 -13.26 -14.92 5.67
C LYS A 104 -12.09 -13.97 5.92
N ALA A 105 -10.99 -14.47 6.48
CA ALA A 105 -9.78 -13.67 6.69
C ALA A 105 -9.18 -13.15 5.38
N PHE A 106 -9.33 -13.89 4.29
CA PHE A 106 -8.95 -13.43 2.95
C PHE A 106 -9.80 -12.22 2.51
N ALA A 107 -11.13 -12.32 2.61
CA ALA A 107 -12.04 -11.23 2.26
C ALA A 107 -11.83 -9.99 3.16
N GLU A 108 -11.60 -10.19 4.46
CA GLU A 108 -11.26 -9.11 5.39
C GLU A 108 -9.94 -8.46 4.98
N ALA A 109 -8.91 -9.24 4.64
CA ALA A 109 -7.64 -8.71 4.16
C ALA A 109 -7.78 -7.92 2.84
N GLU A 110 -8.63 -8.34 1.90
CA GLU A 110 -8.93 -7.56 0.69
C GLU A 110 -9.60 -6.22 1.02
N SER A 111 -10.52 -6.20 1.98
CA SER A 111 -11.17 -4.96 2.42
C SER A 111 -10.16 -3.97 3.03
N MET A 112 -9.12 -4.45 3.73
CA MET A 112 -8.06 -3.62 4.31
C MET A 112 -7.20 -2.91 3.26
N ILE A 113 -7.10 -3.47 2.04
CA ILE A 113 -6.39 -2.86 0.91
C ILE A 113 -7.22 -1.70 0.32
N GLY A 114 -8.55 -1.79 0.45
CA GLY A 114 -9.47 -0.71 0.13
C GLY A 114 -10.02 -0.71 -1.30
N ASP A 115 -10.04 -1.86 -1.98
CA ASP A 115 -10.71 -2.02 -3.29
C ASP A 115 -12.10 -2.68 -3.20
N VAL A 116 -12.49 -3.20 -2.03
CA VAL A 116 -13.80 -3.84 -1.83
C VAL A 116 -14.55 -3.18 -0.67
N GLU A 117 -15.46 -2.26 -0.97
CA GLU A 117 -16.59 -1.99 -0.07
C GLU A 117 -17.42 -3.28 0.00
N ILE A 118 -17.18 -4.11 1.02
CA ILE A 118 -18.12 -5.17 1.35
C ILE A 118 -19.35 -4.47 1.93
N LYS A 119 -20.29 -4.08 1.07
CA LYS A 119 -21.66 -3.76 1.49
C LYS A 119 -22.29 -5.05 1.97
N ILE A 120 -22.07 -5.38 3.23
CA ILE A 120 -22.90 -6.34 3.94
C ILE A 120 -24.30 -5.73 3.91
N ARG A 121 -25.14 -6.28 3.05
CA ARG A 121 -26.54 -5.90 2.95
C ARG A 121 -27.19 -6.43 4.21
N ASP A 122 -27.39 -5.57 5.20
CA ASP A 122 -28.16 -5.92 6.40
C ASP A 122 -29.57 -6.34 5.95
N SER A 123 -29.78 -7.65 5.87
CA SER A 123 -31.10 -8.27 5.77
C SER A 123 -31.71 -8.28 7.17
N SER A 124 -31.99 -7.09 7.71
CA SER A 124 -32.85 -6.93 8.88
C SER A 124 -33.65 -5.64 8.71
N ASN A 125 -34.81 -5.78 8.08
CA ASN A 125 -36.07 -5.23 8.58
C ASN A 125 -37.20 -5.83 7.74
N SER A 126 -37.67 -6.96 8.28
CA SER A 126 -39.08 -7.36 8.28
C SER A 126 -40.01 -6.21 8.67
#